data_AF-A0A8X6SNN3-F1
#
_entry.id   AF-A0A8X6SNN3-F1
#
_cell.length_a   1.000
_cell.length_b   1.000
_cell.length_c   1.000
_cell.angle_alpha   90.00
_cell.angle_beta   90.00
_cell.angle_gamma   90.00
#
_symmetry.space_group_name_H-M   'P 1'
#
loop_
_entity.id
_entity.type
_entity.pdbx_description
1 polymer ?
#
loop_
_entity_poly.entity_id
_entity_poly.type
_entity_poly.pdbx_seq_one_letter_code
_entity_poly.pdbx_strand_id
1 'polypeptide(L)'
;MPRIKKFGRRQYISNQHKKSKSTEELLLNSVERASRRKIKIPDLLKEQDSQNVNIIVELDLLSSLMKNLLCCKYCCSSEKIELREDLKSRRGLAVSLEIICHNCGESTSTMSSKISNKCYDVNLRLTYGMRAIGKGGAAARIFCGLMNLPPPPAKFERHNSLFLNVLKTISEDSMNAAVHEAVIANDNNSNIAVALDGTWHKRGYSSLNGVVCATSVENGKRSETSRKASYTQYLGDGDSKGFLTIKEAKVYGDTEVEKLECVGHVQKRMGTRLRNILKMSKGIKLSDGKNISGRGRLTLKEVDSIQHYYGLAIRKNLSSVEDMKRAIWAIYFHKLSTEDNPQHALCPLGEDSWCGYNRSIVTGEFYIHKHSLPESILLKVKKVFRDLTEKDFLKKCLHGRTQNPNESFNKCIWERIPKTVFVVIGTLKFGLWML
;
A
#
# COMPACT_ATOMS: atom_id res chain seq x y z
N MET A 1 50.32 -3.73 13.43
CA MET A 1 49.18 -4.08 12.56
C MET A 1 47.91 -4.23 13.39
N PRO A 2 46.82 -3.49 13.12
CA PRO A 2 45.59 -3.59 13.91
C PRO A 2 44.77 -4.84 13.52
N ARG A 3 44.25 -5.55 14.53
CA ARG A 3 43.39 -6.74 14.38
C ARG A 3 42.09 -6.39 13.63
N ILE A 4 41.94 -6.91 12.42
CA ILE A 4 40.71 -6.88 11.63
C ILE A 4 39.64 -7.74 12.34
N LYS A 5 38.58 -7.11 12.85
CA LYS A 5 37.38 -7.81 13.33
C LYS A 5 36.65 -8.41 12.11
N LYS A 6 36.73 -9.73 11.94
CA LYS A 6 35.88 -10.48 11.01
C LYS A 6 34.42 -10.37 11.49
N PHE A 7 33.60 -9.61 10.76
CA PHE A 7 32.15 -9.63 10.95
C PHE A 7 31.60 -10.96 10.42
N GLY A 8 31.13 -11.82 11.31
CA GLY A 8 30.40 -13.03 10.94
C GLY A 8 29.12 -12.66 10.18
N ARG A 9 28.91 -13.27 9.01
CA ARG A 9 27.66 -13.18 8.26
C ARG A 9 26.51 -13.70 9.14
N ARG A 10 25.60 -12.82 9.55
CA ARG A 10 24.30 -13.27 10.09
C ARG A 10 23.50 -13.86 8.95
N GLN A 11 23.24 -15.17 9.02
CA GLN A 11 22.23 -15.81 8.17
C GLN A 11 20.88 -15.15 8.41
N TYR A 12 20.26 -14.68 7.33
CA TYR A 12 18.90 -14.17 7.34
C TYR A 12 17.94 -15.37 7.45
N ILE A 13 17.37 -15.58 8.64
CA ILE A 13 16.25 -16.51 8.84
C ILE A 13 14.97 -15.69 8.66
N SER A 14 14.16 -16.06 7.67
CA SER A 14 12.88 -15.44 7.41
C SER A 14 11.92 -15.68 8.58
N ASN A 15 11.38 -14.61 9.16
CA ASN A 15 10.26 -14.71 10.09
C ASN A 15 8.97 -15.01 9.33
N GLN A 16 8.80 -16.25 8.86
CA GLN A 16 7.48 -16.77 8.53
C GLN A 16 6.80 -17.26 9.82
N HIS A 17 6.10 -16.37 10.51
CA HIS A 17 5.12 -16.80 11.49
C HIS A 17 3.93 -17.44 10.77
N LYS A 18 3.86 -18.78 10.75
CA LYS A 18 2.61 -19.50 10.49
C LYS A 18 1.74 -19.35 11.74
N LYS A 19 0.71 -18.49 11.65
CA LYS A 19 -0.36 -18.43 12.64
C LYS A 19 -1.22 -19.69 12.46
N SER A 20 -1.43 -20.46 13.53
CA SER A 20 -2.45 -21.50 13.56
C SER A 20 -3.82 -20.89 13.31
N LYS A 21 -4.64 -21.55 12.48
CA LYS A 21 -6.00 -21.12 12.15
C LYS A 21 -6.87 -21.23 13.40
N SER A 22 -7.35 -20.11 13.91
CA SER A 22 -8.45 -20.07 14.88
C SER A 22 -9.76 -19.73 14.16
N THR A 23 -10.86 -20.16 14.77
CA THR A 23 -12.27 -20.10 14.34
C THR A 23 -12.80 -18.69 14.02
N GLU A 24 -11.97 -17.65 14.15
CA GLU A 24 -12.25 -16.24 13.81
C GLU A 24 -12.25 -15.95 12.29
N GLU A 25 -11.74 -16.84 11.44
CA GLU A 25 -11.65 -16.59 10.00
C GLU A 25 -13.00 -16.70 9.26
N LEU A 26 -14.07 -17.18 9.92
CA LEU A 26 -15.41 -17.30 9.29
C LEU A 26 -16.25 -16.01 9.37
N LEU A 27 -16.03 -15.14 10.37
CA LEU A 27 -16.85 -13.93 10.56
C LEU A 27 -16.25 -12.65 9.94
N LEU A 28 -14.96 -12.66 9.58
CA LEU A 28 -14.29 -11.54 8.90
C LEU A 28 -14.35 -11.62 7.36
N ASN A 29 -14.98 -12.64 6.79
CA ASN A 29 -15.03 -12.87 5.34
C ASN A 29 -16.07 -12.05 4.59
N SER A 30 -16.88 -11.22 5.27
CA SER A 30 -17.86 -10.34 4.62
C SER A 30 -17.27 -9.03 4.08
N VAL A 31 -16.00 -8.73 4.35
CA VAL A 31 -15.31 -7.56 3.79
C VAL A 31 -14.09 -8.01 2.99
N GLU A 32 -14.14 -7.83 1.66
CA GLU A 32 -13.00 -8.14 0.79
C GLU A 32 -11.72 -7.47 1.28
N ARG A 33 -10.69 -8.28 1.57
CA ARG A 33 -9.37 -7.77 1.99
C ARG A 33 -8.74 -6.96 0.86
N ALA A 34 -8.32 -5.72 1.15
CA ALA A 34 -7.61 -4.82 0.21
C ALA A 34 -6.35 -5.46 -0.45
N SER A 35 -5.76 -6.50 0.14
CA SER A 35 -4.65 -7.24 -0.46
C SER A 35 -5.00 -7.99 -1.75
N ARG A 36 -6.29 -8.33 -1.98
CA ARG A 36 -6.77 -8.93 -3.24
C ARG A 36 -6.95 -7.91 -4.36
N ARG A 37 -7.06 -6.61 -4.04
CA ARG A 37 -7.22 -5.49 -4.99
C ARG A 37 -5.90 -4.90 -5.50
N LYS A 38 -4.76 -5.47 -5.10
CA LYS A 38 -3.47 -5.09 -5.68
C LYS A 38 -3.45 -5.56 -7.12
N ILE A 39 -3.19 -4.65 -8.06
CA ILE A 39 -2.83 -5.03 -9.43
C ILE A 39 -1.59 -5.93 -9.30
N LYS A 40 -1.79 -7.23 -9.46
CA LYS A 40 -0.69 -8.16 -9.53
C LYS A 40 -0.08 -7.94 -10.92
N ILE A 41 1.24 -7.82 -11.02
CA ILE A 41 1.98 -7.84 -12.31
C ILE A 41 1.39 -8.89 -13.30
N PRO A 42 0.94 -10.09 -12.85
CA PRO A 42 0.15 -11.02 -13.65
C PRO A 42 -1.04 -10.46 -14.45
N ASP A 43 -1.76 -9.45 -13.96
CA ASP A 43 -2.95 -8.92 -14.65
C ASP A 43 -2.59 -8.06 -15.88
N LEU A 44 -1.38 -7.47 -15.91
CA LEU A 44 -0.83 -6.80 -17.11
C LEU A 44 -0.43 -7.76 -18.23
N LEU A 45 -0.38 -9.07 -17.94
CA LEU A 45 0.05 -10.12 -18.87
C LEU A 45 -1.11 -10.95 -19.43
N LYS A 46 -2.36 -10.67 -19.00
CA LYS A 46 -3.53 -11.51 -19.33
C LYS A 46 -4.13 -11.30 -20.71
N GLU A 47 -3.74 -10.24 -21.41
CA GLU A 47 -4.15 -9.99 -22.79
C GLU A 47 -2.92 -10.00 -23.70
N GLN A 48 -2.38 -11.19 -23.95
CA GLN A 48 -1.54 -11.38 -25.13
C GLN A 48 -2.46 -11.72 -26.29
N ASP A 49 -2.67 -10.73 -27.16
CA ASP A 49 -3.26 -10.94 -28.47
C ASP A 49 -2.44 -12.01 -29.21
N SER A 50 -3.01 -13.21 -29.36
CA SER A 50 -2.30 -14.40 -29.84
C SER A 50 -1.85 -14.30 -31.30
N GLN A 51 -2.31 -13.27 -32.02
CA GLN A 51 -1.99 -13.04 -33.43
C GLN A 51 -0.85 -12.04 -33.68
N ASN A 52 -0.42 -11.23 -32.69
CA ASN A 52 0.59 -10.17 -32.87
C ASN A 52 1.70 -10.20 -31.80
N VAL A 53 2.50 -11.28 -31.79
CA VAL A 53 3.63 -11.45 -30.85
C VAL A 53 4.92 -10.81 -31.39
N ASN A 54 5.68 -10.14 -30.51
CA ASN A 54 7.04 -9.69 -30.83
C ASN A 54 8.06 -10.72 -30.33
N ILE A 55 8.86 -11.27 -31.25
CA ILE A 55 9.90 -12.27 -30.95
C ILE A 55 11.27 -11.62 -31.12
N ILE A 56 12.17 -11.83 -30.16
CA ILE A 56 13.58 -11.45 -30.30
C ILE A 56 14.30 -12.62 -30.97
N VAL A 57 14.88 -12.37 -32.14
CA VAL A 57 15.55 -13.38 -32.95
C VAL A 57 16.93 -12.88 -33.34
N GLU A 58 17.93 -13.76 -33.28
CA GLU A 58 19.26 -13.49 -33.81
C GLU A 58 19.22 -13.46 -35.34
N LEU A 59 19.73 -12.38 -35.95
CA LEU A 59 19.56 -12.14 -37.38
C LEU A 59 20.21 -13.23 -38.25
N ASP A 60 21.35 -13.77 -37.81
CA ASP A 60 22.07 -14.83 -38.54
C ASP A 60 21.29 -16.14 -38.57
N LEU A 61 20.58 -16.48 -37.48
CA LEU A 61 19.71 -17.64 -37.42
C LEU A 61 18.48 -17.47 -38.33
N LEU A 62 17.87 -16.27 -38.31
CA LEU A 62 16.74 -15.95 -39.19
C LEU A 62 17.18 -15.98 -40.68
N SER A 63 18.34 -15.41 -40.99
CA SER A 63 18.94 -15.42 -42.32
C SER A 63 19.20 -16.85 -42.79
N SER A 64 19.76 -17.70 -41.92
CA SER A 64 20.03 -19.11 -42.22
C SER A 64 18.76 -19.91 -42.46
N LEU A 65 17.70 -19.66 -41.69
CA LEU A 65 16.39 -20.29 -41.88
C LEU A 65 15.78 -19.90 -43.24
N MET A 66 15.90 -18.63 -43.62
CA MET A 66 15.32 -18.11 -44.86
C MET A 66 16.07 -18.57 -46.12
N LYS A 67 17.40 -18.72 -46.06
CA LYS A 67 18.22 -19.12 -47.21
C LYS A 67 17.78 -20.42 -47.89
N ASN A 68 17.25 -21.38 -47.12
CA ASN A 68 16.82 -22.67 -47.65
C ASN A 68 15.48 -22.63 -48.40
N LEU A 69 14.75 -21.52 -48.33
CA LEU A 69 13.38 -21.40 -48.83
C LEU A 69 13.19 -20.27 -49.84
N LEU A 70 14.15 -19.34 -49.95
CA LEU A 70 14.00 -18.16 -50.78
C LEU A 70 14.68 -18.33 -52.14
N CYS A 71 14.01 -17.83 -53.19
CA CYS A 71 14.60 -17.54 -54.49
C CYS A 71 14.34 -16.08 -54.84
N CYS A 72 15.24 -15.47 -55.61
CA CYS A 72 15.07 -14.09 -56.06
C CYS A 72 13.93 -14.03 -57.07
N LYS A 73 12.96 -13.13 -56.85
CA LYS A 73 11.82 -12.93 -57.74
C LYS A 73 12.22 -12.58 -59.19
N TYR A 74 13.40 -11.98 -59.38
CA TYR A 74 13.82 -11.39 -60.66
C TYR A 74 14.72 -12.33 -61.48
N CYS A 75 15.69 -12.99 -60.84
CA CYS A 75 16.60 -13.91 -61.54
C CYS A 75 16.35 -15.39 -61.21
N CYS A 76 15.34 -15.70 -60.39
CA CYS A 76 14.99 -17.04 -59.93
C CYS A 76 16.12 -17.80 -59.20
N SER A 77 17.27 -17.16 -59.00
CA SER A 77 18.40 -17.75 -58.28
C SER A 77 18.09 -17.83 -56.79
N SER A 78 18.27 -19.02 -56.23
CA SER A 78 18.39 -19.24 -54.78
C SER A 78 19.82 -18.99 -54.29
N GLU A 79 20.75 -18.70 -55.20
CA GLU A 79 22.15 -18.46 -54.85
C GLU A 79 22.34 -17.06 -54.24
N LYS A 80 23.05 -17.03 -53.11
CA LYS A 80 23.51 -15.82 -52.41
C LYS A 80 22.40 -14.77 -52.16
N ILE A 81 21.28 -15.20 -51.58
CA ILE A 81 20.34 -14.28 -50.92
C ILE A 81 20.83 -14.02 -49.49
N GLU A 82 20.88 -12.76 -49.10
CA GLU A 82 21.31 -12.33 -47.77
C GLU A 82 20.25 -11.44 -47.14
N LEU A 83 19.84 -11.77 -45.91
CA LEU A 83 19.13 -10.85 -45.02
C LEU A 83 20.18 -10.17 -44.13
N ARG A 84 20.18 -8.84 -44.13
CA ARG A 84 21.10 -8.02 -43.32
C ARG A 84 20.41 -6.82 -42.71
N GLU A 85 21.10 -6.20 -41.76
CA GLU A 85 20.67 -4.97 -41.10
C GLU A 85 21.31 -3.75 -41.77
N ASP A 86 20.54 -2.69 -42.07
CA ASP A 86 21.11 -1.37 -42.38
C ASP A 86 21.41 -0.60 -41.09
N LEU A 87 22.67 -0.61 -40.68
CA LEU A 87 23.16 0.06 -39.47
C LEU A 87 22.87 1.57 -39.45
N LYS A 88 22.77 2.24 -40.60
CA LYS A 88 22.50 3.69 -40.69
C LYS A 88 21.03 4.03 -40.44
N SER A 89 20.14 3.08 -40.70
CA SER A 89 18.70 3.22 -40.45
C SER A 89 18.31 3.07 -38.98
N ARG A 90 19.23 2.64 -38.09
CA ARG A 90 18.93 2.43 -36.67
C ARG A 90 18.28 3.66 -36.03
N ARG A 91 17.12 3.45 -35.42
CA ARG A 91 16.38 4.44 -34.61
C ARG A 91 15.97 3.76 -33.31
N GLY A 92 16.92 3.62 -32.38
CA GLY A 92 16.71 2.80 -31.19
C GLY A 92 16.73 1.32 -31.54
N LEU A 93 15.72 0.57 -31.10
CA LEU A 93 15.53 -0.85 -31.44
C LEU A 93 14.94 -1.07 -32.85
N ALA A 94 14.42 -0.03 -33.48
CA ALA A 94 13.90 -0.13 -34.84
C ALA A 94 15.04 0.02 -35.85
N VAL A 95 15.10 -0.89 -36.82
CA VAL A 95 16.10 -0.89 -37.88
C VAL A 95 15.50 -1.39 -39.18
N SER A 96 16.02 -0.92 -40.32
CA SER A 96 15.68 -1.45 -41.63
C SER A 96 16.39 -2.79 -41.83
N LEU A 97 15.60 -3.80 -42.15
CA LEU A 97 16.06 -5.10 -42.59
C LEU A 97 16.01 -5.14 -44.11
N GLU A 98 17.13 -5.53 -44.71
CA GLU A 98 17.31 -5.53 -46.16
C GLU A 98 17.59 -6.96 -46.62
N ILE A 99 16.87 -7.40 -47.65
CA ILE A 99 17.11 -8.65 -48.37
C ILE A 99 17.73 -8.30 -49.71
N ILE A 100 18.91 -8.84 -49.99
CA ILE A 100 19.64 -8.61 -51.24
C ILE A 100 19.89 -9.94 -51.95
N CYS A 101 19.69 -9.93 -53.27
CA CYS A 101 20.18 -10.97 -54.15
C CYS A 101 21.53 -10.55 -54.75
N HIS A 102 22.62 -11.21 -54.36
CA HIS A 102 23.95 -10.90 -54.88
C HIS A 102 24.16 -11.35 -56.34
N ASN A 103 23.23 -12.12 -56.91
CA ASN A 103 23.30 -12.55 -58.31
C ASN A 103 22.88 -11.45 -59.28
N CYS A 104 21.80 -10.72 -58.98
CA CYS A 104 21.27 -9.65 -59.85
C CYS A 104 21.34 -8.25 -59.24
N GLY A 105 21.79 -8.12 -58.00
CA GLY A 105 21.93 -6.84 -57.29
C GLY A 105 20.62 -6.25 -56.75
N GLU A 106 19.49 -6.88 -57.02
CA GLU A 106 18.17 -6.40 -56.57
C GLU A 106 18.03 -6.54 -55.05
N SER A 107 17.38 -5.55 -54.43
CA SER A 107 17.19 -5.50 -52.99
C SER A 107 15.79 -5.01 -52.61
N THR A 108 15.33 -5.44 -51.44
CA THR A 108 14.11 -4.92 -50.82
C THR A 108 14.36 -4.71 -49.34
N SER A 109 13.72 -3.70 -48.75
CA SER A 109 13.90 -3.41 -47.33
C SER A 109 12.61 -2.98 -46.64
N THR A 110 12.55 -3.23 -45.35
CA THR A 110 11.44 -2.77 -44.49
C THR A 110 11.92 -2.52 -43.07
N MET A 111 11.23 -1.63 -42.36
CA MET A 111 11.53 -1.38 -40.94
C MET A 111 11.05 -2.55 -40.08
N SER A 112 11.87 -2.95 -39.11
CA SER A 112 11.59 -4.00 -38.12
C SER A 112 10.44 -3.68 -37.16
N SER A 113 9.87 -2.48 -37.24
CA SER A 113 8.76 -2.06 -36.38
C SER A 113 7.86 -1.07 -37.10
N LYS A 114 6.56 -1.18 -36.83
CA LYS A 114 5.54 -0.22 -37.29
C LYS A 114 5.71 1.12 -36.56
N ILE A 115 5.18 2.18 -37.18
CA ILE A 115 5.17 3.52 -36.58
C ILE A 115 3.78 3.79 -36.03
N SER A 116 3.70 4.14 -34.74
CA SER A 116 2.51 4.69 -34.10
C SER A 116 2.86 6.01 -33.44
N ASN A 117 2.02 7.04 -33.61
CA ASN A 117 2.25 8.38 -33.03
C ASN A 117 3.65 8.97 -33.34
N LYS A 118 4.13 8.79 -34.57
CA LYS A 118 5.45 9.25 -35.04
C LYS A 118 6.63 8.61 -34.29
N CYS A 119 6.42 7.48 -33.63
CA CYS A 119 7.45 6.69 -32.94
C CYS A 119 7.34 5.22 -33.36
N TYR A 120 8.47 4.49 -33.39
CA TYR A 120 8.43 3.05 -33.62
C TYR A 120 7.87 2.31 -32.41
N ASP A 121 6.96 1.38 -32.64
CA ASP A 121 6.26 0.62 -31.60
C ASP A 121 7.21 -0.09 -30.64
N VAL A 122 8.28 -0.70 -31.16
CA VAL A 122 9.29 -1.39 -30.35
C VAL A 122 9.96 -0.46 -29.32
N ASN A 123 10.18 0.81 -29.70
CA ASN A 123 10.77 1.81 -28.82
C ASN A 123 9.76 2.30 -27.76
N LEU A 124 8.48 2.45 -28.15
CA LEU A 124 7.40 2.74 -27.22
C LEU A 124 7.27 1.63 -26.18
N ARG A 125 7.24 0.36 -26.62
CA ARG A 125 7.15 -0.82 -25.75
C ARG A 125 8.33 -0.93 -24.81
N LEU A 126 9.57 -0.75 -25.28
CA LEU A 126 10.75 -0.73 -24.41
C LEU A 126 10.64 0.36 -23.35
N THR A 127 10.26 1.58 -23.76
CA THR A 127 10.16 2.72 -22.84
C THR A 127 9.07 2.50 -21.79
N TYR A 128 7.88 2.10 -22.22
CA TYR A 128 6.76 1.78 -21.33
C TYR A 128 7.11 0.63 -20.38
N GLY A 129 7.66 -0.47 -20.90
CA GLY A 129 8.06 -1.64 -20.11
C GLY A 129 9.08 -1.28 -19.04
N MET A 130 10.11 -0.51 -19.39
CA MET A 130 11.11 -0.02 -18.42
C MET A 130 10.45 0.84 -17.34
N ARG A 131 9.56 1.76 -17.71
CA ARG A 131 8.87 2.62 -16.73
C ARG A 131 7.91 1.84 -15.83
N ALA A 132 7.20 0.84 -16.36
CA ALA A 132 6.28 -0.01 -15.61
C ALA A 132 6.98 -0.77 -14.47
N ILE A 133 8.26 -1.09 -14.63
CA ILE A 133 9.11 -1.72 -13.59
C ILE A 133 9.97 -0.71 -12.80
N GLY A 134 9.68 0.59 -12.92
CA GLY A 134 10.38 1.65 -12.18
C GLY A 134 11.80 1.94 -12.68
N LYS A 135 12.09 1.65 -13.95
CA LYS A 135 13.37 1.87 -14.62
C LYS A 135 13.24 2.93 -15.72
N GLY A 136 14.37 3.45 -16.19
CA GLY A 136 14.44 4.49 -17.22
C GLY A 136 15.54 4.20 -18.23
N GLY A 137 15.87 5.19 -19.08
CA GLY A 137 16.79 5.00 -20.20
C GLY A 137 18.18 4.47 -19.85
N ALA A 138 18.71 4.76 -18.64
CA ALA A 138 19.98 4.20 -18.19
C ALA A 138 19.92 2.67 -18.01
N ALA A 139 18.86 2.17 -17.37
CA ALA A 139 18.63 0.74 -17.23
C ALA A 139 18.28 0.08 -18.57
N ALA A 140 17.55 0.80 -19.45
CA ALA A 140 17.29 0.33 -20.80
C ALA A 140 18.57 0.11 -21.60
N ARG A 141 19.57 1.01 -21.49
CA ARG A 141 20.89 0.83 -22.12
C ARG A 141 21.61 -0.42 -21.63
N ILE A 142 21.62 -0.64 -20.31
CA ILE A 142 22.22 -1.83 -19.71
C ILE A 142 21.50 -3.09 -20.21
N PHE A 143 20.17 -3.09 -20.19
CA PHE A 143 19.37 -4.21 -20.68
C PHE A 143 19.66 -4.53 -22.15
N CYS A 144 19.61 -3.52 -23.03
CA CYS A 144 19.92 -3.71 -24.45
C CYS A 144 21.34 -4.25 -24.66
N GLY A 145 22.34 -3.71 -23.94
CA GLY A 145 23.71 -4.19 -24.04
C GLY A 145 23.89 -5.64 -23.58
N LEU A 146 23.24 -6.04 -22.47
CA LEU A 146 23.29 -7.42 -21.96
C LEU A 146 22.59 -8.42 -22.89
N MET A 147 21.56 -7.97 -23.60
CA MET A 147 20.79 -8.79 -24.54
C MET A 147 21.36 -8.77 -25.97
N ASN A 148 22.50 -8.11 -26.19
CA ASN A 148 23.09 -7.87 -27.51
C ASN A 148 22.11 -7.23 -28.52
N LEU A 149 21.30 -6.27 -28.04
CA LEU A 149 20.34 -5.51 -28.84
C LEU A 149 20.91 -4.15 -29.25
N PRO A 150 20.36 -3.52 -30.31
CA PRO A 150 20.64 -2.11 -30.59
C PRO A 150 20.39 -1.22 -29.36
N PRO A 151 21.08 -0.08 -29.25
CA PRO A 151 20.86 0.82 -28.13
C PRO A 151 19.41 1.33 -28.10
N PRO A 152 18.87 1.66 -26.92
CA PRO A 152 17.55 2.25 -26.80
C PRO A 152 17.44 3.58 -27.59
N PRO A 153 16.22 4.08 -27.87
CA PRO A 153 16.04 5.32 -28.60
C PRO A 153 16.75 6.50 -27.89
N ALA A 154 17.57 7.24 -28.64
CA ALA A 154 18.33 8.39 -28.11
C ALA A 154 17.42 9.42 -27.41
N LYS A 155 16.23 9.67 -27.97
CA LYS A 155 15.20 10.54 -27.40
C LYS A 155 14.24 9.78 -26.48
N PHE A 156 14.76 9.06 -25.49
CA PHE A 156 13.95 8.29 -24.53
C PHE A 156 12.91 9.17 -23.79
N GLU A 157 13.29 10.39 -23.42
CA GLU A 157 12.40 11.33 -22.72
C GLU A 157 11.22 11.84 -23.57
N ARG A 158 11.38 11.88 -24.91
CA ARG A 158 10.25 12.19 -25.80
C ARG A 158 9.14 11.15 -25.68
N HIS A 159 9.50 9.88 -25.55
CA HIS A 159 8.54 8.79 -25.36
C HIS A 159 7.87 8.89 -23.99
N ASN A 160 8.62 9.24 -22.93
CA ASN A 160 8.03 9.48 -21.61
C ASN A 160 6.97 10.61 -21.66
N SER A 161 7.26 11.69 -22.38
CA SER A 161 6.35 12.83 -22.51
C SER A 161 5.06 12.44 -23.25
N LEU A 162 5.17 11.63 -24.31
CA LEU A 162 4.02 11.08 -25.02
C LEU A 162 3.13 10.23 -24.09
N PHE A 163 3.74 9.31 -23.34
CA PHE A 163 3.01 8.47 -22.40
C PHE A 163 2.39 9.28 -21.25
N LEU A 164 3.05 10.32 -20.75
CA LEU A 164 2.50 11.17 -19.70
C LEU A 164 1.15 11.76 -20.11
N ASN A 165 1.01 12.23 -21.35
CA ASN A 165 -0.27 12.79 -21.82
C ASN A 165 -1.37 11.72 -21.86
N VAL A 166 -1.06 10.53 -22.39
CA VAL A 166 -2.02 9.42 -22.48
C VAL A 166 -2.39 8.90 -21.10
N LEU A 167 -1.41 8.67 -20.24
CA LEU A 167 -1.61 8.19 -18.87
C LEU A 167 -2.40 9.18 -18.03
N LYS A 168 -2.23 10.48 -18.25
CA LYS A 168 -3.04 11.50 -17.59
C LYS A 168 -4.52 11.26 -17.87
N THR A 169 -4.90 11.17 -19.15
CA THR A 169 -6.29 10.93 -19.55
C THR A 169 -6.83 9.60 -19.02
N ILE A 170 -6.07 8.50 -19.15
CA ILE A 170 -6.48 7.19 -18.61
C ILE A 170 -6.66 7.25 -17.09
N SER A 171 -5.76 7.95 -16.39
CA SER A 171 -5.87 8.13 -14.94
C SER A 171 -7.09 8.98 -14.57
N GLU A 172 -7.42 9.99 -15.37
CA GLU A 172 -8.61 10.81 -15.19
C GLU A 172 -9.88 9.94 -15.38
N ASP A 173 -9.96 9.12 -16.42
CA ASP A 173 -11.12 8.24 -16.64
C ASP A 173 -11.27 7.18 -15.54
N SER A 174 -10.16 6.57 -15.14
CA SER A 174 -10.11 5.61 -14.03
C SER A 174 -10.61 6.23 -12.71
N MET A 175 -10.18 7.46 -12.41
CA MET A 175 -10.64 8.20 -11.24
C MET A 175 -12.13 8.58 -11.33
N ASN A 176 -12.66 8.91 -12.51
CA ASN A 176 -14.10 9.15 -12.70
C ASN A 176 -14.92 7.90 -12.38
N ALA A 177 -14.50 6.74 -12.90
CA ALA A 177 -15.15 5.46 -12.60
C ALA A 177 -15.08 5.14 -11.10
N ALA A 178 -13.93 5.37 -10.46
CA ALA A 178 -13.76 5.18 -9.03
C ALA A 178 -14.71 6.05 -8.17
N VAL A 179 -14.93 7.30 -8.58
CA VAL A 179 -15.90 8.20 -7.92
C VAL A 179 -17.32 7.68 -8.11
N HIS A 180 -17.70 7.32 -9.33
CA HIS A 180 -19.03 6.80 -9.61
C HIS A 180 -19.36 5.55 -8.78
N GLU A 181 -18.41 4.61 -8.72
CA GLU A 181 -18.54 3.43 -7.85
C GLU A 181 -18.61 3.79 -6.36
N ALA A 182 -17.90 4.83 -5.91
CA ALA A 182 -17.95 5.27 -4.52
C ALA A 182 -19.30 5.89 -4.17
N VAL A 183 -19.91 6.63 -5.09
CA VAL A 183 -21.26 7.19 -4.94
C VAL A 183 -22.28 6.06 -4.85
N ILE A 184 -22.20 5.05 -5.73
CA ILE A 184 -23.08 3.88 -5.69
C ILE A 184 -22.94 3.13 -4.36
N ALA A 185 -21.70 2.88 -3.92
CA ALA A 185 -21.42 2.20 -2.65
C ALA A 185 -21.86 3.00 -1.41
N ASN A 186 -22.07 4.31 -1.57
CA ASN A 186 -22.56 5.23 -0.55
C ASN A 186 -24.06 5.52 -0.72
N ASP A 187 -24.86 4.53 -1.12
CA ASP A 187 -26.30 4.65 -1.32
C ASP A 187 -26.71 5.80 -2.28
N ASN A 188 -25.95 5.99 -3.35
CA ASN A 188 -26.07 7.08 -4.32
C ASN A 188 -25.87 8.49 -3.72
N ASN A 189 -25.25 8.60 -2.54
CA ASN A 189 -24.92 9.87 -1.93
C ASN A 189 -23.53 10.35 -2.39
N SER A 190 -23.48 11.56 -2.94
CA SER A 190 -22.26 12.20 -3.41
C SER A 190 -21.38 12.78 -2.29
N ASN A 191 -21.85 12.75 -1.04
CA ASN A 191 -21.08 13.11 0.15
C ASN A 191 -20.21 11.92 0.61
N ILE A 192 -18.98 11.86 0.11
CA ILE A 192 -18.09 10.71 0.28
C ILE A 192 -17.15 10.94 1.46
N ALA A 193 -17.10 9.98 2.38
CA ALA A 193 -16.04 9.93 3.38
C ALA A 193 -14.69 9.58 2.74
N VAL A 194 -13.64 10.36 3.04
CA VAL A 194 -12.30 10.14 2.50
C VAL A 194 -11.27 9.90 3.59
N ALA A 195 -10.37 8.96 3.33
CA ALA A 195 -9.13 8.80 4.07
C ALA A 195 -8.01 9.51 3.32
N LEU A 196 -7.35 10.47 3.97
CA LEU A 196 -6.18 11.14 3.41
C LEU A 196 -4.90 10.61 4.03
N ASP A 197 -3.90 10.36 3.18
CA ASP A 197 -2.57 10.00 3.65
C ASP A 197 -1.48 10.70 2.83
N GLY A 198 -0.44 11.15 3.54
CA GLY A 198 0.74 11.75 2.92
C GLY A 198 1.90 10.76 2.94
N THR A 199 2.60 10.63 1.82
CA THR A 199 3.81 9.81 1.75
C THR A 199 4.93 10.53 1.01
N TRP A 200 6.16 10.41 1.52
CA TRP A 200 7.32 11.11 0.97
C TRP A 200 8.31 10.13 0.35
N HIS A 201 8.98 10.59 -0.70
CA HIS A 201 9.95 9.79 -1.43
C HIS A 201 11.17 9.44 -0.58
N LYS A 202 11.54 10.28 0.40
CA LYS A 202 12.54 9.98 1.44
C LYS A 202 11.91 9.90 2.82
N ARG A 203 12.54 9.12 3.72
CA ARG A 203 12.10 9.04 5.13
C ARG A 203 12.33 10.38 5.85
N GLY A 204 11.47 10.68 6.82
CA GLY A 204 11.60 11.86 7.68
C GLY A 204 11.18 13.18 7.05
N TYR A 205 10.24 13.17 6.09
CA TYR A 205 9.68 14.38 5.46
C TYR A 205 10.71 15.28 4.75
N SER A 206 11.92 14.76 4.51
CA SER A 206 13.08 15.51 3.99
C SER A 206 13.12 15.62 2.46
N SER A 207 12.06 15.17 1.79
CA SER A 207 11.96 15.16 0.33
C SER A 207 11.05 16.29 -0.14
N LEU A 208 11.49 17.03 -1.16
CA LEU A 208 10.64 17.97 -1.90
C LEU A 208 9.52 17.26 -2.67
N ASN A 209 9.69 15.96 -2.96
CA ASN A 209 8.65 15.11 -3.52
C ASN A 209 7.83 14.45 -2.41
N GLY A 210 6.59 14.90 -2.26
CA GLY A 210 5.54 14.27 -1.46
C GLY A 210 4.34 13.91 -2.34
N VAL A 211 3.62 12.86 -1.96
CA VAL A 211 2.38 12.43 -2.59
C VAL A 211 1.30 12.43 -1.52
N VAL A 212 0.17 13.06 -1.81
CA VAL A 212 -1.04 12.97 -0.98
C VAL A 212 -2.03 12.07 -1.71
N CYS A 213 -2.52 11.07 -1.00
CA CYS A 213 -3.50 10.12 -1.48
C CYS A 213 -4.83 10.41 -0.78
N ALA A 214 -5.87 10.67 -1.57
CA ALA A 214 -7.25 10.70 -1.10
C ALA A 214 -7.95 9.44 -1.59
N THR A 215 -8.44 8.61 -0.67
CA THR A 215 -9.23 7.42 -1.03
C THR A 215 -10.60 7.48 -0.38
N SER A 216 -11.65 7.14 -1.14
CA SER A 216 -12.97 6.90 -0.57
C SER A 216 -12.88 5.80 0.48
N VAL A 217 -13.54 6.01 1.62
CA VAL A 217 -13.59 5.00 2.68
C VAL A 217 -14.52 3.83 2.31
N GLU A 218 -15.48 4.05 1.40
CA GLU A 218 -16.43 3.01 0.97
C GLU A 218 -15.77 1.96 0.07
N ASN A 219 -15.08 2.40 -0.98
CA ASN A 219 -14.52 1.48 -1.97
C ASN A 219 -12.98 1.43 -1.98
N GLY A 220 -12.30 2.30 -1.22
CA GLY A 220 -10.84 2.37 -1.14
C GLY A 220 -10.18 2.91 -2.41
N LYS A 221 -10.94 3.43 -3.38
CA LYS A 221 -10.42 3.98 -4.65
C LYS A 221 -10.14 5.48 -4.55
N ARG A 222 -9.25 5.97 -5.41
CA ARG A 222 -8.78 7.37 -5.40
C ARG A 222 -9.72 8.28 -6.17
N SER A 223 -9.82 9.52 -5.71
CA SER A 223 -10.48 10.60 -6.44
C SER A 223 -9.60 11.85 -6.45
N GLU A 224 -9.72 12.63 -7.51
CA GLU A 224 -9.14 13.96 -7.61
C GLU A 224 -10.12 15.01 -7.07
N THR A 225 -9.61 16.12 -6.54
CA THR A 225 -10.36 17.17 -5.82
C THR A 225 -11.39 17.95 -6.65
N SER A 226 -11.69 17.56 -7.89
CA SER A 226 -12.46 18.36 -8.86
C SER A 226 -13.70 17.68 -9.45
N ARG A 227 -14.18 16.57 -8.85
CA ARG A 227 -15.29 15.77 -9.41
C ARG A 227 -16.53 15.92 -8.54
N LYS A 228 -17.73 15.69 -9.10
CA LYS A 228 -19.09 15.95 -8.54
C LYS A 228 -19.42 15.19 -7.23
N ALA A 229 -18.48 15.06 -6.31
CA ALA A 229 -18.59 14.47 -5.00
C ALA A 229 -17.95 15.42 -3.97
N SER A 230 -18.64 15.61 -2.85
CA SER A 230 -18.17 16.45 -1.75
C SER A 230 -17.54 15.58 -0.68
N TYR A 231 -16.33 15.91 -0.23
CA TYR A 231 -15.67 15.19 0.85
C TYR A 231 -16.08 15.77 2.21
N THR A 232 -17.20 15.31 2.73
CA THR A 232 -17.80 15.84 3.98
C THR A 232 -17.25 15.17 5.23
N GLN A 233 -16.58 14.02 5.12
CA GLN A 233 -15.96 13.32 6.25
C GLN A 233 -14.49 13.02 5.97
N TYR A 234 -13.63 13.31 6.94
CA TYR A 234 -12.19 13.11 6.89
C TYR A 234 -11.77 12.02 7.90
N LEU A 235 -11.32 10.88 7.38
CA LEU A 235 -10.70 9.82 8.19
C LEU A 235 -9.18 10.02 8.24
N GLY A 236 -8.68 10.41 9.41
CA GLY A 236 -7.24 10.66 9.60
C GLY A 236 -6.60 9.86 10.74
N ASP A 237 -5.30 9.65 10.60
CA ASP A 237 -4.39 9.40 11.72
C ASP A 237 -4.30 10.67 12.58
N GLY A 238 -4.22 10.54 13.90
CA GLY A 238 -4.27 11.67 14.84
C GLY A 238 -3.31 12.82 14.53
N ASP A 239 -3.77 14.02 14.85
CA ASP A 239 -3.14 15.34 14.62
C ASP A 239 -2.65 15.60 13.19
N SER A 240 -3.58 15.58 12.24
CA SER A 240 -3.30 15.99 10.86
C SER A 240 -3.45 17.50 10.70
N LYS A 241 -2.32 18.20 10.55
CA LYS A 241 -2.29 19.56 9.97
C LYS A 241 -3.13 19.65 8.69
N GLY A 242 -3.23 18.53 7.94
CA GLY A 242 -4.08 18.42 6.76
C GLY A 242 -5.58 18.63 7.01
N PHE A 243 -6.13 18.18 8.15
CA PHE A 243 -7.53 18.48 8.47
C PHE A 243 -7.74 19.98 8.72
N LEU A 244 -6.81 20.62 9.42
CA LEU A 244 -6.85 22.07 9.65
C LEU A 244 -6.78 22.83 8.33
N THR A 245 -5.86 22.44 7.43
CA THR A 245 -5.75 23.04 6.10
C THR A 245 -7.05 22.90 5.29
N ILE A 246 -7.72 21.76 5.32
CA ILE A 246 -9.01 21.57 4.63
C ILE A 246 -10.10 22.46 5.25
N LYS A 247 -10.14 22.52 6.58
CA LYS A 247 -11.10 23.35 7.31
C LYS A 247 -10.90 24.85 7.02
N GLU A 248 -9.65 25.31 7.01
CA GLU A 248 -9.28 26.69 6.70
C GLU A 248 -9.51 27.05 5.23
N ALA A 249 -9.25 26.12 4.31
CA ALA A 249 -9.42 26.34 2.88
C ALA A 249 -10.89 26.45 2.44
N LYS A 250 -11.86 26.13 3.32
CA LYS A 250 -13.31 26.14 3.03
C LYS A 250 -13.64 25.56 1.64
N VAL A 251 -13.05 24.39 1.34
CA VAL A 251 -13.10 23.77 0.01
C VAL A 251 -14.55 23.53 -0.47
N TYR A 252 -15.49 23.40 0.47
CA TYR A 252 -16.92 23.19 0.22
C TYR A 252 -17.80 24.36 0.71
N GLY A 253 -17.26 25.57 0.74
CA GLY A 253 -17.97 26.75 1.24
C GLY A 253 -18.26 26.64 2.74
N ASP A 254 -19.53 26.70 3.12
CA ASP A 254 -19.97 26.64 4.53
C ASP A 254 -20.19 25.22 5.06
N THR A 255 -20.06 24.19 4.20
CA THR A 255 -20.17 22.80 4.64
C THR A 255 -18.97 22.42 5.50
N GLU A 256 -19.21 22.13 6.79
CA GLU A 256 -18.15 21.72 7.70
C GLU A 256 -17.76 20.26 7.46
N VAL A 257 -16.45 20.00 7.35
CA VAL A 257 -15.92 18.64 7.20
C VAL A 257 -15.80 17.98 8.57
N GLU A 258 -16.49 16.85 8.76
CA GLU A 258 -16.45 16.08 9.99
C GLU A 258 -15.14 15.27 10.09
N LYS A 259 -14.46 15.33 11.24
CA LYS A 259 -13.26 14.52 11.50
C LYS A 259 -13.63 13.18 12.15
N LEU A 260 -13.36 12.09 11.43
CA LEU A 260 -13.41 10.71 11.89
C LEU A 260 -12.03 10.25 12.39
N GLU A 261 -12.00 9.25 13.28
CA GLU A 261 -10.75 8.70 13.84
C GLU A 261 -10.54 7.25 13.40
N CYS A 262 -9.36 6.96 12.84
CA CYS A 262 -8.98 5.60 12.48
C CYS A 262 -8.92 4.71 13.74
N VAL A 263 -9.71 3.62 13.78
CA VAL A 263 -9.74 2.70 14.94
C VAL A 263 -8.35 2.12 15.24
N GLY A 264 -7.57 1.83 14.20
CA GLY A 264 -6.19 1.37 14.34
C GLY A 264 -5.27 2.42 14.99
N HIS A 265 -5.47 3.70 14.67
CA HIS A 265 -4.75 4.80 15.30
C HIS A 265 -5.13 4.96 16.77
N VAL A 266 -6.43 5.00 17.04
CA VAL A 266 -6.98 5.13 18.40
C VAL A 266 -6.49 3.97 19.27
N GLN A 267 -6.47 2.75 18.73
CA GLN A 267 -5.85 1.60 19.36
C GLN A 267 -4.37 1.86 19.70
N LYS A 268 -3.55 2.27 18.73
CA LYS A 268 -2.12 2.59 18.96
C LYS A 268 -1.94 3.70 20.00
N ARG A 269 -2.83 4.69 20.05
CA ARG A 269 -2.80 5.82 20.99
C ARG A 269 -2.86 5.35 22.44
N MET A 270 -3.69 4.35 22.75
CA MET A 270 -3.74 3.71 24.08
C MET A 270 -2.36 3.17 24.47
N GLY A 271 -1.77 2.31 23.64
CA GLY A 271 -0.47 1.73 23.92
C GLY A 271 0.64 2.77 24.02
N THR A 272 0.66 3.77 23.14
CA THR A 272 1.65 4.87 23.20
C THR A 272 1.57 5.65 24.50
N ARG A 273 0.37 6.03 24.96
CA ARG A 273 0.20 6.74 26.24
C ARG A 273 0.67 5.90 27.43
N LEU A 274 0.36 4.60 27.45
CA LEU A 274 0.82 3.69 28.49
C LEU A 274 2.35 3.48 28.47
N ARG A 275 2.96 3.32 27.29
CA ARG A 275 4.44 3.24 27.16
C ARG A 275 5.11 4.55 27.61
N ASN A 276 4.50 5.71 27.33
CA ASN A 276 5.00 7.00 27.82
C ASN A 276 4.94 7.09 29.35
N ILE A 277 3.86 6.60 29.98
CA ILE A 277 3.76 6.52 31.44
C ILE A 277 4.88 5.64 32.01
N LEU A 278 5.16 4.49 31.40
CA LEU A 278 6.28 3.62 31.80
C LEU A 278 7.63 4.35 31.69
N LYS A 279 7.85 5.09 30.59
CA LYS A 279 9.09 5.83 30.35
C LYS A 279 9.26 6.98 31.36
N MET A 280 8.22 7.75 31.61
CA MET A 280 8.24 8.90 32.51
C MET A 280 8.30 8.48 33.99
N SER A 281 7.77 7.31 34.33
CA SER A 281 7.74 6.80 35.71
C SER A 281 8.93 5.88 36.04
N LYS A 282 9.97 5.87 35.20
CA LYS A 282 11.15 5.03 35.39
C LYS A 282 11.93 5.49 36.62
N GLY A 283 12.16 4.59 37.58
CA GLY A 283 12.86 4.87 38.84
C GLY A 283 12.02 5.58 39.90
N ILE A 284 10.76 5.91 39.59
CA ILE A 284 9.82 6.48 40.56
C ILE A 284 9.09 5.33 41.26
N LYS A 285 9.17 5.32 42.60
CA LYS A 285 8.39 4.42 43.45
C LYS A 285 6.94 4.92 43.52
N LEU A 286 5.98 4.01 43.35
CA LEU A 286 4.57 4.30 43.56
C LEU A 286 4.23 4.23 45.05
N SER A 287 2.95 4.46 45.41
CA SER A 287 2.46 4.43 46.79
C SER A 287 2.72 3.10 47.52
N ASP A 288 2.90 2.01 46.78
CA ASP A 288 3.26 0.69 47.30
C ASP A 288 4.78 0.46 47.44
N GLY A 289 5.58 1.52 47.31
CA GLY A 289 7.04 1.48 47.41
C GLY A 289 7.76 0.80 46.24
N LYS A 290 7.03 0.36 45.20
CA LYS A 290 7.57 -0.40 44.06
C LYS A 290 7.53 0.43 42.77
N ASN A 291 8.43 0.10 41.83
CA ASN A 291 8.47 0.72 40.50
C ASN A 291 7.21 0.38 39.70
N ILE A 292 6.82 1.20 38.72
CA ILE A 292 5.64 0.93 37.88
C ILE A 292 5.74 -0.37 37.04
N SER A 293 6.96 -0.76 36.67
CA SER A 293 7.26 -1.93 35.84
C SER A 293 7.97 -3.01 36.63
N GLY A 294 7.81 -4.27 36.24
CA GLY A 294 8.44 -5.43 36.88
C GLY A 294 7.57 -6.67 36.81
N ARG A 295 7.99 -7.76 37.47
CA ARG A 295 7.18 -8.98 37.59
C ARG A 295 5.88 -8.66 38.34
N GLY A 296 4.74 -9.08 37.79
CA GLY A 296 3.41 -8.83 38.36
C GLY A 296 2.94 -7.37 38.24
N ARG A 297 3.54 -6.58 37.32
CA ARG A 297 3.26 -5.15 37.16
C ARG A 297 3.09 -4.80 35.69
N LEU A 298 3.01 -3.50 35.37
CA LEU A 298 2.80 -3.03 34.00
C LEU A 298 4.06 -3.28 33.17
N THR A 299 4.04 -4.36 32.38
CA THR A 299 5.11 -4.71 31.44
C THR A 299 4.76 -4.26 30.02
N LEU A 300 5.74 -4.24 29.10
CA LEU A 300 5.45 -3.96 27.68
C LEU A 300 4.42 -4.95 27.09
N LYS A 301 4.51 -6.23 27.46
CA LYS A 301 3.53 -7.25 27.05
C LYS A 301 2.13 -6.93 27.56
N GLU A 302 2.04 -6.46 28.80
CA GLU A 302 0.77 -6.05 29.42
C GLU A 302 0.18 -4.81 28.71
N VAL A 303 1.03 -3.84 28.36
CA VAL A 303 0.62 -2.68 27.57
C VAL A 303 0.11 -3.10 26.19
N ASP A 304 0.78 -4.03 25.52
CA ASP A 304 0.34 -4.55 24.22
C ASP A 304 -0.98 -5.32 24.33
N SER A 305 -1.20 -6.04 25.43
CA SER A 305 -2.48 -6.70 25.74
C SER A 305 -3.61 -5.69 25.96
N ILE A 306 -3.41 -4.67 26.80
CA ILE A 306 -4.39 -3.59 27.02
C ILE A 306 -4.68 -2.86 25.72
N GLN A 307 -3.64 -2.55 24.92
CA GLN A 307 -3.77 -1.95 23.60
C GLN A 307 -4.65 -2.82 22.69
N HIS A 308 -4.42 -4.13 22.66
CA HIS A 308 -5.19 -5.06 21.85
C HIS A 308 -6.66 -5.11 22.27
N TYR A 309 -6.95 -5.32 23.55
CA TYR A 309 -8.32 -5.38 24.08
C TYR A 309 -9.07 -4.05 23.92
N TYR A 310 -8.39 -2.92 24.08
CA TYR A 310 -8.99 -1.60 23.84
C TYR A 310 -9.48 -1.47 22.39
N GLY A 311 -8.67 -1.90 21.41
CA GLY A 311 -9.10 -1.93 20.02
C GLY A 311 -10.24 -2.91 19.74
N LEU A 312 -10.28 -4.05 20.44
CA LEU A 312 -11.40 -5.01 20.33
C LEU A 312 -12.69 -4.44 20.92
N ALA A 313 -12.62 -3.77 22.08
CA ALA A 313 -13.77 -3.14 22.71
C ALA A 313 -14.44 -2.10 21.80
N ILE A 314 -13.65 -1.33 21.04
CA ILE A 314 -14.16 -0.41 20.02
C ILE A 314 -14.86 -1.18 18.89
N ARG A 315 -14.16 -2.14 18.27
CA ARG A 315 -14.68 -2.87 17.09
C ARG A 315 -15.92 -3.70 17.37
N LYS A 316 -16.12 -4.17 18.60
CA LYS A 316 -17.28 -4.98 18.99
C LYS A 316 -18.51 -4.15 19.37
N ASN A 317 -18.37 -2.84 19.55
CA ASN A 317 -19.44 -1.97 20.06
C ASN A 317 -19.65 -0.74 19.16
N LEU A 318 -19.70 -0.95 17.84
CA LEU A 318 -19.82 0.13 16.85
C LEU A 318 -21.22 0.78 16.83
N SER A 319 -22.23 0.14 17.40
CA SER A 319 -23.61 0.64 17.47
C SER A 319 -23.86 1.59 18.65
N SER A 320 -22.98 1.63 19.66
CA SER A 320 -23.27 2.32 20.92
C SER A 320 -22.00 2.82 21.60
N VAL A 321 -21.92 4.14 21.79
CA VAL A 321 -20.82 4.79 22.52
C VAL A 321 -20.80 4.36 23.98
N GLU A 322 -21.96 4.15 24.58
CA GLU A 322 -22.05 3.75 25.99
C GLU A 322 -21.58 2.30 26.18
N ASP A 323 -21.92 1.39 25.27
CA ASP A 323 -21.44 0.00 25.35
C ASP A 323 -19.95 -0.10 25.01
N MET A 324 -19.47 0.73 24.08
CA MET A 324 -18.05 0.89 23.81
C MET A 324 -17.30 1.37 25.07
N LYS A 325 -17.81 2.40 25.74
CA LYS A 325 -17.26 2.93 26.99
C LYS A 325 -17.28 1.87 28.09
N ARG A 326 -18.39 1.15 28.25
CA ARG A 326 -18.55 0.06 29.22
C ARG A 326 -17.52 -1.03 29.00
N ALA A 327 -17.37 -1.50 27.76
CA ALA A 327 -16.41 -2.52 27.39
C ALA A 327 -14.95 -2.07 27.61
N ILE A 328 -14.62 -0.80 27.33
CA ILE A 328 -13.29 -0.26 27.61
C ILE A 328 -13.02 -0.20 29.13
N TRP A 329 -13.98 0.27 29.93
CA TRP A 329 -13.83 0.31 31.38
C TRP A 329 -13.80 -1.08 32.00
N ALA A 330 -14.49 -2.06 31.41
CA ALA A 330 -14.38 -3.46 31.82
C ALA A 330 -12.92 -3.94 31.77
N ILE A 331 -12.11 -3.53 30.80
CA ILE A 331 -10.68 -3.87 30.75
C ILE A 331 -9.94 -3.32 31.98
N TYR A 332 -10.21 -2.07 32.36
CA TYR A 332 -9.59 -1.43 33.52
C TYR A 332 -9.93 -2.19 34.80
N PHE A 333 -11.22 -2.47 35.03
CA PHE A 333 -11.68 -3.14 36.24
C PHE A 333 -11.26 -4.62 36.28
N HIS A 334 -11.23 -5.31 35.15
CA HIS A 334 -10.71 -6.67 35.06
C HIS A 334 -9.23 -6.74 35.49
N LYS A 335 -8.44 -5.70 35.16
CA LYS A 335 -7.05 -5.61 35.61
C LYS A 335 -6.91 -5.23 37.08
N LEU A 336 -7.93 -4.63 37.71
CA LEU A 336 -7.95 -4.33 39.14
C LEU A 336 -8.44 -5.52 39.98
N SER A 337 -9.24 -6.39 39.37
CA SER A 337 -9.98 -7.47 40.04
C SER A 337 -9.06 -8.48 40.71
N THR A 338 -9.39 -8.85 41.95
CA THR A 338 -8.72 -9.91 42.73
C THR A 338 -9.77 -10.87 43.29
N GLU A 339 -9.34 -11.97 43.92
CA GLU A 339 -10.26 -12.86 44.63
C GLU A 339 -11.01 -12.12 45.75
N ASP A 340 -10.29 -11.31 46.52
CA ASP A 340 -10.87 -10.57 47.66
C ASP A 340 -11.77 -9.40 47.21
N ASN A 341 -11.58 -8.90 45.98
CA ASN A 341 -12.31 -7.76 45.44
C ASN A 341 -12.59 -7.97 43.94
N PRO A 342 -13.59 -8.80 43.59
CA PRO A 342 -13.95 -9.07 42.20
C PRO A 342 -14.65 -7.86 41.57
N GLN A 343 -14.14 -7.40 40.43
CA GLN A 343 -14.56 -6.15 39.76
C GLN A 343 -15.03 -6.43 38.32
N HIS A 344 -16.05 -7.29 38.17
CA HIS A 344 -16.56 -7.75 36.86
C HIS A 344 -17.94 -7.22 36.48
N ALA A 345 -18.46 -6.22 37.21
CA ALA A 345 -19.81 -5.67 36.98
C ALA A 345 -20.02 -5.06 35.58
N LEU A 346 -18.95 -4.60 34.90
CA LEU A 346 -19.03 -4.07 33.54
C LEU A 346 -18.79 -5.12 32.45
N CYS A 347 -18.43 -6.34 32.84
CA CYS A 347 -18.27 -7.46 31.91
C CYS A 347 -19.64 -8.04 31.56
N PRO A 348 -19.82 -8.63 30.37
CA PRO A 348 -21.08 -9.30 30.03
C PRO A 348 -21.35 -10.48 30.99
N LEU A 349 -22.62 -10.72 31.30
CA LEU A 349 -23.07 -11.94 31.98
C LEU A 349 -23.47 -13.02 30.95
N GLY A 350 -23.47 -14.28 31.38
CA GLY A 350 -23.93 -15.42 30.58
C GLY A 350 -22.82 -16.42 30.27
N GLU A 351 -23.23 -17.59 29.80
CA GLU A 351 -22.33 -18.71 29.48
C GLU A 351 -21.36 -18.37 28.34
N ASP A 352 -21.80 -17.54 27.39
CA ASP A 352 -20.97 -17.06 26.28
C ASP A 352 -20.10 -15.85 26.64
N SER A 353 -20.07 -15.44 27.91
CA SER A 353 -19.26 -14.31 28.35
C SER A 353 -17.78 -14.60 28.17
N TRP A 354 -17.06 -13.65 27.56
CA TRP A 354 -15.60 -13.68 27.52
C TRP A 354 -14.97 -13.50 28.92
N CYS A 355 -15.74 -12.98 29.89
CA CYS A 355 -15.31 -12.85 31.27
C CYS A 355 -15.46 -14.18 32.00
N GLY A 356 -14.32 -14.81 32.32
CA GLY A 356 -14.32 -16.10 33.00
C GLY A 356 -15.02 -16.08 34.38
N TYR A 357 -14.96 -14.97 35.10
CA TYR A 357 -15.63 -14.82 36.40
C TYR A 357 -17.17 -14.73 36.25
N ASN A 358 -17.68 -13.91 35.33
CA ASN A 358 -19.13 -13.83 35.13
C ASN A 358 -19.69 -15.11 34.52
N ARG A 359 -18.90 -15.80 33.68
CA ARG A 359 -19.25 -17.13 33.19
C ARG A 359 -19.32 -18.13 34.34
N SER A 360 -18.33 -18.13 35.23
CA SER A 360 -18.27 -19.05 36.36
C SER A 360 -19.42 -18.87 37.36
N ILE A 361 -19.94 -17.64 37.52
CA ILE A 361 -21.15 -17.38 38.30
C ILE A 361 -22.36 -18.12 37.73
N VAL A 362 -22.47 -18.21 36.39
CA VAL A 362 -23.61 -18.84 35.72
C VAL A 362 -23.43 -20.35 35.59
N THR A 363 -22.23 -20.80 35.21
CA THR A 363 -21.93 -22.22 34.97
C THR A 363 -21.60 -23.00 36.24
N GLY A 364 -21.32 -22.31 37.35
CA GLY A 364 -20.84 -22.91 38.60
C GLY A 364 -19.37 -23.40 38.53
N GLU A 365 -18.66 -23.09 37.44
CA GLU A 365 -17.23 -23.43 37.32
C GLU A 365 -16.38 -22.69 38.36
N PHE A 366 -15.20 -23.21 38.68
CA PHE A 366 -14.25 -22.51 39.53
C PHE A 366 -13.39 -21.54 38.71
N TYR A 367 -13.32 -20.28 39.12
CA TYR A 367 -12.50 -19.24 38.46
C TYR A 367 -11.42 -18.71 39.39
N ILE A 368 -10.22 -18.51 38.82
CA ILE A 368 -9.09 -17.86 39.49
C ILE A 368 -8.69 -16.63 38.68
N HIS A 369 -8.62 -15.49 39.36
CA HIS A 369 -8.10 -14.23 38.86
C HIS A 369 -6.61 -14.38 38.49
N LYS A 370 -6.31 -14.10 37.22
CA LYS A 370 -4.96 -14.11 36.69
C LYS A 370 -4.62 -12.74 36.12
N HIS A 371 -3.36 -12.36 36.23
CA HIS A 371 -2.81 -11.14 35.60
C HIS A 371 -3.41 -9.82 36.11
N SER A 372 -3.84 -9.78 37.38
CA SER A 372 -4.23 -8.55 38.06
C SER A 372 -3.03 -7.62 38.25
N LEU A 373 -3.30 -6.32 38.23
CA LEU A 373 -2.34 -5.26 38.42
C LEU A 373 -2.63 -4.53 39.74
N PRO A 374 -1.58 -4.16 40.51
CA PRO A 374 -1.75 -3.38 41.73
C PRO A 374 -2.50 -2.07 41.51
N GLU A 375 -3.33 -1.68 42.49
CA GLU A 375 -4.12 -0.45 42.45
C GLU A 375 -3.25 0.80 42.19
N SER A 376 -2.06 0.85 42.79
CA SER A 376 -1.06 1.92 42.59
C SER A 376 -0.73 2.17 41.11
N ILE A 377 -0.71 1.11 40.29
CA ILE A 377 -0.48 1.19 38.85
C ILE A 377 -1.75 1.68 38.15
N LEU A 378 -2.90 1.13 38.51
CA LEU A 378 -4.18 1.45 37.88
C LEU A 378 -4.57 2.90 38.08
N LEU A 379 -4.35 3.46 39.28
CA LEU A 379 -4.50 4.89 39.55
C LEU A 379 -3.66 5.76 38.60
N LYS A 380 -2.43 5.34 38.28
CA LYS A 380 -1.54 6.08 37.36
C LYS A 380 -2.03 6.04 35.91
N VAL A 381 -2.63 4.92 35.47
CA VAL A 381 -3.12 4.77 34.09
C VAL A 381 -4.59 5.17 33.92
N LYS A 382 -5.35 5.37 35.01
CA LYS A 382 -6.78 5.74 35.01
C LYS A 382 -7.07 6.97 34.16
N LYS A 383 -6.18 7.98 34.20
CA LYS A 383 -6.30 9.17 33.34
C LYS A 383 -6.31 8.81 31.86
N VAL A 384 -5.50 7.85 31.41
CA VAL A 384 -5.46 7.43 30.01
C VAL A 384 -6.79 6.80 29.60
N PHE A 385 -7.35 5.93 30.45
CA PHE A 385 -8.66 5.32 30.20
C PHE A 385 -9.77 6.38 30.15
N ARG A 386 -9.80 7.32 31.09
CA ARG A 386 -10.76 8.42 31.10
C ARG A 386 -10.67 9.25 29.83
N ASP A 387 -9.49 9.77 29.51
CA ASP A 387 -9.27 10.62 28.35
C ASP A 387 -9.60 9.90 27.02
N LEU A 388 -9.39 8.58 26.95
CA LEU A 388 -9.66 7.75 25.76
C LEU A 388 -11.04 7.08 25.78
N THR A 389 -11.91 7.46 26.72
CA THR A 389 -13.34 7.07 26.79
C THR A 389 -14.29 8.27 26.80
N GLU A 390 -13.79 9.46 26.51
CA GLU A 390 -14.61 10.66 26.31
C GLU A 390 -15.63 10.45 25.19
N LYS A 391 -16.89 10.84 25.42
CA LYS A 391 -18.01 10.49 24.53
C LYS A 391 -17.78 11.02 23.12
N ASP A 392 -17.38 12.28 22.98
CA ASP A 392 -17.15 12.91 21.67
C ASP A 392 -15.92 12.36 20.95
N PHE A 393 -14.98 11.76 21.70
CA PHE A 393 -13.87 11.04 21.10
C PHE A 393 -14.31 9.67 20.56
N LEU A 394 -15.11 8.93 21.32
CA LEU A 394 -15.59 7.60 20.91
C LEU A 394 -16.62 7.65 19.77
N LYS A 395 -17.45 8.71 19.69
CA LYS A 395 -18.37 8.93 18.55
C LYS A 395 -17.64 8.87 17.21
N LYS A 396 -16.42 9.42 17.14
CA LYS A 396 -15.56 9.42 15.95
C LYS A 396 -15.04 8.05 15.54
N CYS A 397 -15.31 7.00 16.32
CA CYS A 397 -14.91 5.62 16.04
C CYS A 397 -16.08 4.70 15.68
N LEU A 398 -17.35 5.15 15.79
CA LEU A 398 -18.55 4.31 15.56
C LEU A 398 -18.57 3.71 14.15
N HIS A 399 -17.96 4.39 13.20
CA HIS A 399 -17.86 3.94 11.81
C HIS A 399 -16.92 2.72 11.63
N GLY A 400 -16.08 2.36 12.61
CA GLY A 400 -15.26 1.14 12.60
C GLY A 400 -14.11 1.06 11.58
N ARG A 401 -13.89 2.13 10.80
CA ARG A 401 -13.00 2.14 9.62
C ARG A 401 -11.52 2.32 9.98
N THR A 402 -10.65 1.95 9.04
CA THR A 402 -9.18 2.04 9.15
C THR A 402 -8.56 2.65 7.90
N GLN A 403 -7.34 3.17 8.01
CA GLN A 403 -6.59 3.77 6.89
C GLN A 403 -5.74 2.76 6.09
N ASN A 404 -5.87 1.45 6.34
CA ASN A 404 -5.09 0.40 5.67
C ASN A 404 -5.07 0.46 4.13
N PRO A 405 -6.12 0.93 3.42
CA PRO A 405 -6.08 1.11 1.96
C PRO A 405 -4.95 2.05 1.51
N ASN A 406 -4.74 3.17 2.20
CA ASN A 406 -3.69 4.14 1.86
C ASN A 406 -2.29 3.58 2.08
N GLU A 407 -2.06 2.84 3.18
CA GLU A 407 -0.76 2.18 3.43
C GLU A 407 -0.42 1.17 2.31
N SER A 408 -1.43 0.42 1.85
CA SER A 408 -1.26 -0.54 0.75
C SER A 408 -0.98 0.15 -0.58
N PHE A 409 -1.65 1.26 -0.86
CA PHE A 409 -1.44 2.05 -2.08
C PHE A 409 -0.07 2.73 -2.11
N ASN A 410 0.35 3.33 -0.99
CA ASN A 410 1.68 3.90 -0.85
C ASN A 410 2.76 2.89 -1.20
N LYS A 411 2.60 1.63 -0.79
CA LYS A 411 3.51 0.55 -1.17
C LYS A 411 3.58 0.37 -2.69
N CYS A 412 2.45 0.37 -3.40
CA CYS A 412 2.41 0.27 -4.87
C CYS A 412 3.11 1.45 -5.56
N ILE A 413 2.95 2.67 -5.05
CA ILE A 413 3.68 3.87 -5.54
C ILE A 413 5.18 3.62 -5.45
N TRP A 414 5.66 3.19 -4.29
CA TRP A 414 7.09 3.06 -4.02
C TRP A 414 7.73 1.79 -4.59
N GLU A 415 6.95 0.79 -4.97
CA GLU A 415 7.40 -0.33 -5.80
C GLU A 415 7.74 0.13 -7.22
N ARG A 416 6.94 1.04 -7.80
CA ARG A 416 7.19 1.63 -9.13
C ARG A 416 8.15 2.81 -9.10
N ILE A 417 8.24 3.52 -7.98
CA ILE A 417 9.09 4.69 -7.79
C ILE A 417 9.96 4.45 -6.56
N PRO A 418 11.07 3.71 -6.67
CA PRO A 418 11.86 3.33 -5.51
C PRO A 418 12.37 4.54 -4.71
N LYS A 419 12.27 4.47 -3.38
CA LYS A 419 12.77 5.51 -2.45
C LYS A 419 14.30 5.63 -2.39
N THR A 420 15.01 4.71 -3.04
CA THR A 420 16.48 4.59 -2.98
C THR A 420 17.20 5.46 -4.01
N VAL A 421 16.48 6.02 -4.98
CA VAL A 421 17.03 6.85 -6.05
C VAL A 421 16.28 8.16 -6.12
N PHE A 422 16.96 9.27 -6.39
CA PHE A 422 16.30 10.53 -6.67
C PHE A 422 15.51 10.43 -7.98
N VAL A 423 14.29 11.00 -8.00
CA VAL A 423 13.47 11.07 -9.20
C VAL A 423 12.97 12.50 -9.40
N VAL A 424 12.94 12.93 -10.66
CA VAL A 424 12.34 14.21 -11.05
C VAL A 424 10.81 14.10 -11.08
N ILE A 425 10.11 15.24 -10.96
CA ILE A 425 8.64 15.30 -10.86
C ILE A 425 7.93 14.59 -12.03
N GLY A 426 8.49 14.64 -13.24
CA GLY A 426 7.91 13.95 -14.40
C GLY A 426 7.91 12.43 -14.23
N THR A 427 8.96 11.85 -13.64
CA THR A 427 9.01 10.42 -13.33
C THR A 427 8.05 10.05 -12.19
N LEU A 428 7.89 10.94 -11.21
CA LEU A 428 6.91 10.76 -10.13
C LEU A 428 5.48 10.74 -10.69
N LYS A 429 5.10 11.70 -11.53
CA LYS A 429 3.80 11.76 -12.21
C LYS A 429 3.55 10.50 -13.05
N PHE A 430 4.55 10.06 -13.81
CA PHE A 430 4.46 8.85 -14.62
C PHE A 430 4.12 7.62 -13.76
N GLY A 431 4.87 7.39 -12.69
CA GLY A 431 4.65 6.25 -11.80
C GLY A 431 3.28 6.29 -11.12
N LEU A 432 2.78 7.48 -10.81
CA LEU A 432 1.46 7.70 -10.19
C LEU A 432 0.30 7.51 -11.17
N TRP A 433 0.41 7.94 -12.43
CA TRP A 433 -0.67 7.82 -13.40
C TRP A 433 -0.79 6.43 -14.04
N MET A 434 0.26 5.60 -13.93
CA MET A 434 0.15 4.19 -14.29
C MET A 434 -0.64 3.36 -13.26
N LEU A 435 -0.80 3.87 -12.03
CA LEU A 435 -1.48 3.18 -10.91
C LEU A 435 -2.96 3.52 -10.91
#